data_AF-A0A955IUU1-F1
#
_entry.id   AF-A0A955IUU1-F1
#
_cell.length_a   1.000
_cell.length_b   1.000
_cell.length_c   1.000
_cell.angle_alpha   90.00
_cell.angle_beta   90.00
_cell.angle_gamma   90.00
#
_symmetry.space_group_name_H-M   'P 1'
#
loop_
_entity.id
_entity.type
_entity.pdbx_description
1 polymer ?
#
loop_
_entity_poly.entity_id
_entity_poly.type
_entity_poly.pdbx_seq_one_letter_code
_entity_poly.pdbx_strand_id
1 'polypeptide(L)'
;MRHALVILACCSSALADGTGANALILVDPMNADSMYAANVYAAARDIPASNILHLDPAAANWDAFLVAHPAAVEGTIENRRIGDHIDFIVVMPGAPYSITTPSGIVEDRCTTLSQFAVGSLYTMLGVRDDIETGTLSVDAHLGYSTNDFDPVAIDGAARWLDGAVSTAPDARQVFVGAMLGYTGERGNTIDEVIDLIHRSVASDGTRPDGTFYFMNNEGDAARNVRAVEFPDAIAALATLGRTGEQIDAIMPLGRDDCLGIMTGSANPDIDNPTYTLIPGAFADHLTSYAGRFNTDSQVKMSRWIANGASGSLGAVQEPCNYRGKFPRPKVHASYASGLTLGEAVVRAGTFIPFQMLLYGDPLTRAFTHIPDVEVPDFPVAPATGVVQFSPQATTTHPTASIESFDLLVDGVLVESITSGPFTLDTATLGDGHHEVQVVARDDSPVEAAGRFVSSITVDNMSRSVTLTPSITQGDLDDVVSLNVVATGPIDHVEILQGARVVASVDGASGAVPVSAHLLGAGPVVLRARAVGVDGRASWSAPATIDLDPARVGGGSSAPIAFDYERTVLDNRPFVLELPATYLDDLGEATYT
;
A
#
# COMPACT_ATOMS: atom_id res chain seq x y z
N MET A 1 47.87 -7.83 10.51
CA MET A 1 46.91 -8.89 10.14
C MET A 1 45.99 -9.15 11.31
N ARG A 2 44.97 -8.31 11.47
CA ARG A 2 43.89 -8.51 12.45
C ARG A 2 42.72 -9.11 11.66
N HIS A 3 42.32 -10.31 12.02
CA HIS A 3 41.21 -11.02 11.41
C HIS A 3 39.92 -10.32 11.85
N ALA A 4 39.24 -9.67 10.91
CA ALA A 4 37.88 -9.19 11.09
C ALA A 4 36.96 -10.41 11.13
N LEU A 5 36.30 -10.60 12.28
CA LEU A 5 35.25 -11.58 12.44
C LEU A 5 34.02 -11.00 11.73
N VAL A 6 33.75 -11.49 10.52
CA VAL A 6 32.50 -11.24 9.81
C VAL A 6 31.43 -12.02 10.57
N ILE A 7 30.63 -11.31 11.38
CA ILE A 7 29.38 -11.84 11.91
C ILE A 7 28.44 -11.90 10.71
N LEU A 8 28.15 -13.11 10.26
CA LEU A 8 27.11 -13.39 9.30
C LEU A 8 25.78 -13.12 10.02
N ALA A 9 25.26 -11.89 9.93
CA ALA A 9 23.89 -11.61 10.29
C ALA A 9 23.02 -12.43 9.33
N CYS A 10 22.30 -13.43 9.86
CA CYS A 10 21.16 -13.95 9.14
C CYS A 10 20.25 -12.74 8.92
N CYS A 11 19.94 -12.40 7.67
CA CYS A 11 18.86 -11.49 7.38
C CYS A 11 17.59 -12.18 7.87
N SER A 12 17.14 -11.82 9.06
CA SER A 12 15.75 -12.05 9.45
C SER A 12 14.93 -11.15 8.51
N SER A 13 14.09 -11.74 7.67
CA SER A 13 13.03 -10.97 7.04
C SER A 13 12.07 -10.51 8.15
N ALA A 14 11.62 -9.27 8.10
CA ALA A 14 10.45 -8.90 8.85
C ALA A 14 9.26 -9.67 8.26
N LEU A 15 8.38 -10.16 9.12
CA LEU A 15 7.27 -11.03 8.73
C LEU A 15 6.07 -10.19 8.24
N ALA A 16 4.97 -10.82 7.85
CA ALA A 16 3.79 -10.15 7.32
C ALA A 16 2.97 -9.46 8.44
N ASP A 17 2.40 -8.27 8.23
CA ASP A 17 1.46 -7.68 9.23
C ASP A 17 0.36 -6.73 8.74
N GLY A 18 0.39 -6.33 7.47
CA GLY A 18 -0.64 -5.44 6.94
C GLY A 18 -0.62 -4.00 7.47
N THR A 19 0.50 -3.53 8.02
CA THR A 19 0.68 -2.15 8.46
C THR A 19 1.11 -1.24 7.29
N GLY A 20 1.17 0.07 7.56
CA GLY A 20 1.67 1.03 6.58
C GLY A 20 3.14 0.85 6.20
N ALA A 21 3.95 0.23 7.07
CA ALA A 21 5.35 -0.10 6.76
C ALA A 21 5.45 -1.16 5.65
N ASN A 22 4.46 -2.04 5.52
CA ASN A 22 4.47 -3.14 4.55
C ASN A 22 3.88 -2.75 3.19
N ALA A 23 3.49 -1.49 3.01
CA ALA A 23 2.85 -1.01 1.79
C ALA A 23 3.73 -0.02 1.02
N LEU A 24 4.04 -0.36 -0.23
CA LEU A 24 4.56 0.58 -1.22
C LEU A 24 3.39 1.22 -1.96
N ILE A 25 3.31 2.55 -1.95
CA ILE A 25 2.27 3.28 -2.70
C ILE A 25 2.84 3.87 -4.00
N LEU A 26 2.08 3.71 -5.08
CA LEU A 26 2.43 4.24 -6.40
C LEU A 26 1.59 5.49 -6.66
N VAL A 27 2.28 6.61 -6.81
CA VAL A 27 1.68 7.94 -6.92
C VAL A 27 1.98 8.50 -8.31
N ASP A 28 0.95 8.76 -9.11
CA ASP A 28 1.11 9.55 -10.33
C ASP A 28 1.36 11.02 -9.96
N PRO A 29 2.57 11.57 -10.17
CA PRO A 29 2.88 12.95 -9.83
C PRO A 29 2.19 13.97 -10.74
N MET A 30 1.62 13.54 -11.88
CA MET A 30 0.90 14.40 -12.83
C MET A 30 -0.61 14.46 -12.56
N ASN A 31 -1.13 13.60 -11.67
CA ASN A 31 -2.54 13.55 -11.34
C ASN A 31 -2.80 14.15 -9.94
N ALA A 32 -3.62 15.20 -9.89
CA ALA A 32 -3.93 15.92 -8.64
C ALA A 32 -4.69 15.04 -7.63
N ASP A 33 -5.61 14.18 -8.08
CA ASP A 33 -6.35 13.27 -7.20
C ASP A 33 -5.42 12.20 -6.63
N SER A 34 -4.48 11.69 -7.44
CA SER A 34 -3.44 10.76 -7.00
C SER A 34 -2.58 11.37 -5.90
N MET A 35 -2.06 12.58 -6.11
CA MET A 35 -1.24 13.29 -5.12
C MET A 35 -2.02 13.58 -3.83
N TYR A 36 -3.28 14.00 -3.94
CA TYR A 36 -4.12 14.28 -2.77
C TYR A 36 -4.39 13.00 -1.95
N ALA A 37 -4.84 11.93 -2.62
CA ALA A 37 -5.07 10.65 -1.98
C ALA A 37 -3.79 10.07 -1.36
N ALA A 38 -2.64 10.22 -2.03
CA ALA A 38 -1.36 9.77 -1.50
C ALA A 38 -0.98 10.48 -0.19
N ASN A 39 -1.09 11.82 -0.14
CA ASN A 39 -0.80 12.59 1.05
C ASN A 39 -1.70 12.19 2.22
N VAL A 40 -3.01 12.06 1.98
CA VAL A 40 -3.98 11.65 3.02
C VAL A 40 -3.74 10.20 3.45
N TYR A 41 -3.53 9.28 2.51
CA TYR A 41 -3.34 7.85 2.80
C TYR A 41 -2.04 7.61 3.55
N ALA A 42 -0.95 8.27 3.13
CA ALA A 42 0.34 8.19 3.82
C ALA A 42 0.22 8.68 5.27
N ALA A 43 -0.45 9.81 5.50
CA ALA A 43 -0.68 10.33 6.84
C ALA A 43 -1.61 9.43 7.68
N ALA A 44 -2.66 8.86 7.08
CA ALA A 44 -3.64 8.06 7.82
C ALA A 44 -3.14 6.65 8.17
N ARG A 45 -2.25 6.08 7.36
CA ARG A 45 -1.66 4.74 7.57
C ARG A 45 -0.25 4.78 8.16
N ASP A 46 0.31 5.97 8.42
CA ASP A 46 1.73 6.20 8.70
C ASP A 46 2.62 5.41 7.72
N ILE A 47 2.43 5.65 6.41
CA ILE A 47 3.28 5.07 5.36
C ILE A 47 4.66 5.74 5.43
N PRO A 48 5.77 5.00 5.58
CA PRO A 48 7.11 5.58 5.59
C PRO A 48 7.41 6.37 4.31
N ALA A 49 8.20 7.43 4.43
CA ALA A 49 8.64 8.22 3.27
C ALA A 49 9.38 7.38 2.21
N SER A 50 10.10 6.34 2.64
CA SER A 50 10.77 5.35 1.78
C SER A 50 9.79 4.53 0.94
N ASN A 51 8.53 4.47 1.33
CA ASN A 51 7.50 3.62 0.74
C ASN A 51 6.57 4.39 -0.22
N ILE A 52 6.91 5.64 -0.54
CA ILE A 52 6.18 6.45 -1.52
C ILE A 52 7.00 6.50 -2.81
N LEU A 53 6.47 5.91 -3.87
CA LEU A 53 7.09 5.92 -5.20
C LEU A 53 6.29 6.80 -6.15
N HIS A 54 6.87 7.90 -6.62
CA HIS A 54 6.26 8.69 -7.67
C HIS A 54 6.57 8.04 -9.02
N LEU A 55 5.55 7.43 -9.61
CA LEU A 55 5.60 6.71 -10.87
C LEU A 55 4.24 6.80 -11.51
N ASP A 56 4.19 7.20 -12.78
CA ASP A 56 2.97 7.10 -13.57
C ASP A 56 2.57 5.62 -13.72
N PRO A 57 1.45 5.17 -13.11
CA PRO A 57 1.00 3.79 -13.22
C PRO A 57 0.41 3.47 -14.61
N ALA A 58 0.27 4.46 -15.50
CA ALA A 58 -0.33 4.35 -16.82
C ALA A 58 0.57 3.72 -17.87
N ALA A 59 0.80 2.41 -17.78
CA ALA A 59 1.27 1.65 -18.93
C ALA A 59 0.19 1.59 -20.03
N ALA A 60 0.56 1.88 -21.29
CA ALA A 60 -0.38 1.82 -22.41
C ALA A 60 -0.89 0.38 -22.69
N ASN A 61 -0.03 -0.61 -22.47
CA ASN A 61 -0.28 -2.02 -22.69
C ASN A 61 0.73 -2.87 -21.88
N TRP A 62 0.55 -4.18 -21.91
CA TRP A 62 1.39 -5.15 -21.20
C TRP A 62 2.88 -5.04 -21.56
N ASP A 63 3.21 -4.88 -22.85
CA ASP A 63 4.61 -4.75 -23.29
C ASP A 63 5.24 -3.48 -22.72
N ALA A 64 4.52 -2.36 -22.71
CA ALA A 64 4.98 -1.11 -22.11
C ALA A 64 5.15 -1.21 -20.59
N PHE A 65 4.27 -1.94 -19.91
CA PHE A 65 4.39 -2.21 -18.47
C PHE A 65 5.69 -2.95 -18.17
N LEU A 66 5.99 -4.02 -18.90
CA LEU A 66 7.16 -4.87 -18.69
C LEU A 66 8.50 -4.13 -18.87
N VAL A 67 8.54 -3.10 -19.71
CA VAL A 67 9.76 -2.32 -19.97
C VAL A 67 10.19 -1.51 -18.75
N ALA A 68 9.25 -0.92 -17.99
CA ALA A 68 9.57 0.10 -16.99
C ALA A 68 9.07 -0.22 -15.58
N HIS A 69 7.85 -0.74 -15.42
CA HIS A 69 7.20 -0.80 -14.11
C HIS A 69 7.79 -1.86 -13.17
N PRO A 70 8.06 -3.11 -13.59
CA PRO A 70 8.76 -4.06 -12.72
C PRO A 70 10.12 -3.53 -12.27
N ALA A 71 10.93 -3.00 -13.20
CA ALA A 71 12.24 -2.42 -12.89
C ALA A 71 12.14 -1.22 -11.94
N ALA A 72 11.13 -0.36 -12.12
CA ALA A 72 10.88 0.78 -11.25
C ALA A 72 10.51 0.35 -9.82
N VAL A 73 9.62 -0.62 -9.68
CA VAL A 73 9.13 -1.11 -8.37
C VAL A 73 10.20 -1.94 -7.67
N GLU A 74 10.70 -2.99 -8.31
CA GLU A 74 11.72 -3.88 -7.72
C GLU A 74 13.01 -3.11 -7.44
N GLY A 75 13.43 -2.26 -8.38
CA GLY A 75 14.58 -1.38 -8.19
C GLY A 75 14.39 -0.40 -7.04
N THR A 76 13.18 0.16 -6.85
CA THR A 76 12.87 1.01 -5.69
C THR A 76 12.97 0.24 -4.39
N ILE A 77 12.35 -0.94 -4.31
CA ILE A 77 12.36 -1.81 -3.14
C ILE A 77 13.80 -2.16 -2.74
N GLU A 78 14.64 -2.51 -3.71
CA GLU A 78 16.04 -2.88 -3.49
C GLU A 78 16.92 -1.68 -3.12
N ASN A 79 16.82 -0.56 -3.85
CA ASN A 79 17.61 0.64 -3.59
C ASN A 79 17.31 1.24 -2.20
N ARG A 80 16.06 1.14 -1.76
CA ARG A 80 15.61 1.67 -0.46
C ARG A 80 15.72 0.66 0.68
N ARG A 81 16.07 -0.59 0.38
CA ARG A 81 16.23 -1.68 1.37
C ARG A 81 14.96 -1.91 2.21
N ILE A 82 13.83 -2.01 1.51
CA ILE A 82 12.52 -2.27 2.11
C ILE A 82 11.95 -3.64 1.71
N GLY A 83 12.66 -4.40 0.88
CA GLY A 83 12.14 -5.66 0.31
C GLY A 83 11.97 -6.80 1.30
N ASP A 84 12.44 -6.65 2.54
CA ASP A 84 12.24 -7.63 3.60
C ASP A 84 10.85 -7.60 4.22
N HIS A 85 10.03 -6.56 3.98
CA HIS A 85 8.71 -6.41 4.59
C HIS A 85 7.63 -5.82 3.66
N ILE A 86 7.92 -5.52 2.39
CA ILE A 86 6.87 -5.05 1.47
C ILE A 86 5.99 -6.23 1.05
N ASP A 87 4.72 -6.15 1.42
CA ASP A 87 3.70 -7.16 1.12
C ASP A 87 2.62 -6.60 0.18
N PHE A 88 2.38 -5.27 0.24
CA PHE A 88 1.33 -4.58 -0.47
C PHE A 88 1.92 -3.58 -1.48
N ILE A 89 1.33 -3.55 -2.67
CA ILE A 89 1.59 -2.51 -3.67
C ILE A 89 0.25 -1.86 -4.01
N VAL A 90 0.08 -0.62 -3.58
CA VAL A 90 -1.20 0.11 -3.70
C VAL A 90 -1.07 1.22 -4.73
N VAL A 91 -1.85 1.12 -5.80
CA VAL A 91 -1.95 2.16 -6.82
C VAL A 91 -2.91 3.23 -6.35
N MET A 92 -2.42 4.47 -6.22
CA MET A 92 -3.27 5.61 -5.88
C MET A 92 -4.29 5.91 -6.99
N PRO A 93 -5.38 6.63 -6.68
CA PRO A 93 -6.42 6.90 -7.65
C PRO A 93 -5.92 7.69 -8.85
N GLY A 94 -6.37 7.29 -10.03
CA GLY A 94 -5.93 7.87 -11.29
C GLY A 94 -6.34 6.99 -12.47
N ALA A 95 -5.68 7.15 -13.61
CA ALA A 95 -5.94 6.34 -14.79
C ALA A 95 -4.67 5.60 -15.23
N PRO A 96 -4.80 4.44 -15.90
CA PRO A 96 -6.01 3.66 -16.17
C PRO A 96 -6.31 2.65 -15.05
N TYR A 97 -7.51 2.05 -15.08
CA TYR A 97 -7.89 0.92 -14.21
C TYR A 97 -7.56 -0.45 -14.84
N SER A 98 -7.24 -0.46 -16.14
CA SER A 98 -6.85 -1.65 -16.90
C SER A 98 -5.91 -1.30 -18.04
N ILE A 99 -5.06 -2.24 -18.44
CA ILE A 99 -4.18 -2.13 -19.61
C ILE A 99 -4.53 -3.19 -20.65
N THR A 100 -4.21 -2.94 -21.91
CA THR A 100 -4.40 -3.95 -22.98
C THR A 100 -3.28 -4.97 -22.99
N THR A 101 -3.58 -6.20 -23.39
CA THR A 101 -2.59 -7.29 -23.52
C THR A 101 -2.68 -7.96 -24.90
N PRO A 102 -1.57 -8.49 -25.45
CA PRO A 102 -1.61 -9.31 -26.66
C PRO A 102 -2.64 -10.44 -26.54
N SER A 103 -3.44 -10.63 -27.59
CA SER A 103 -4.43 -11.71 -27.63
C SER A 103 -3.73 -13.07 -27.55
N GLY A 104 -4.19 -13.93 -26.63
CA GLY A 104 -3.73 -15.32 -26.54
C GLY A 104 -2.46 -15.54 -25.72
N ILE A 105 -1.93 -14.52 -25.04
CA ILE A 105 -0.84 -14.67 -24.06
C ILE A 105 -1.28 -15.45 -22.80
N VAL A 106 -2.58 -15.44 -22.50
CA VAL A 106 -3.19 -16.30 -21.49
C VAL A 106 -4.40 -16.99 -22.12
N GLU A 107 -4.47 -18.31 -21.99
CA GLU A 107 -5.55 -19.11 -22.53
C GLU A 107 -6.82 -19.04 -21.66
N ASP A 108 -7.96 -18.77 -22.29
CA ASP A 108 -9.29 -18.87 -21.69
C ASP A 108 -10.22 -19.60 -22.67
N ARG A 109 -10.97 -20.58 -22.16
CA ARG A 109 -11.87 -21.41 -22.98
C ARG A 109 -13.21 -20.75 -23.25
N CYS A 110 -13.53 -19.65 -22.59
CA CYS A 110 -14.83 -18.99 -22.75
C CYS A 110 -14.74 -17.57 -23.31
N THR A 111 -13.75 -16.74 -22.93
CA THR A 111 -13.59 -15.41 -23.51
C THR A 111 -12.13 -15.03 -23.65
N THR A 112 -11.71 -14.56 -24.83
CA THR A 112 -10.32 -14.16 -25.05
C THR A 112 -9.93 -13.02 -24.11
N LEU A 113 -8.93 -13.28 -23.27
CA LEU A 113 -8.36 -12.28 -22.39
C LEU A 113 -7.57 -11.25 -23.20
N SER A 114 -7.91 -9.98 -23.03
CA SER A 114 -7.33 -8.84 -23.78
C SER A 114 -7.03 -7.64 -22.90
N GLN A 115 -7.37 -7.71 -21.60
CA GLN A 115 -7.07 -6.68 -20.62
C GLN A 115 -6.61 -7.28 -19.30
N PHE A 116 -5.63 -6.63 -18.68
CA PHE A 116 -5.24 -6.86 -17.29
C PHE A 116 -5.69 -5.70 -16.41
N ALA A 117 -6.10 -6.00 -15.19
CA ALA A 117 -6.44 -5.00 -14.17
C ALA A 117 -5.15 -4.39 -13.58
N VAL A 118 -5.11 -3.07 -13.39
CA VAL A 118 -3.86 -2.36 -13.01
C VAL A 118 -3.33 -2.77 -11.64
N GLY A 119 -4.18 -2.90 -10.62
CA GLY A 119 -3.75 -3.42 -9.31
C GLY A 119 -3.16 -4.83 -9.41
N SER A 120 -3.76 -5.70 -10.22
CA SER A 120 -3.32 -7.08 -10.41
C SER A 120 -1.96 -7.22 -11.08
N LEU A 121 -1.52 -6.22 -11.86
CA LEU A 121 -0.18 -6.25 -12.47
C LEU A 121 0.90 -6.43 -11.40
N TYR A 122 0.71 -5.83 -10.24
CA TYR A 122 1.64 -5.90 -9.12
C TYR A 122 1.55 -7.22 -8.34
N THR A 123 0.36 -7.80 -8.23
CA THR A 123 0.19 -9.19 -7.76
C THR A 123 0.86 -10.20 -8.69
N MET A 124 0.92 -9.89 -9.99
CA MET A 124 1.48 -10.76 -11.02
C MET A 124 2.98 -10.58 -11.26
N LEU A 125 3.67 -9.72 -10.51
CA LEU A 125 5.11 -9.48 -10.71
C LEU A 125 5.92 -10.79 -10.67
N GLY A 126 5.66 -11.65 -9.69
CA GLY A 126 6.36 -12.92 -9.51
C GLY A 126 6.03 -14.01 -10.55
N VAL A 127 5.06 -13.78 -11.43
CA VAL A 127 4.64 -14.72 -12.49
C VAL A 127 4.69 -14.11 -13.89
N ARG A 128 5.27 -12.90 -14.04
CA ARG A 128 5.34 -12.19 -15.33
C ARG A 128 6.03 -13.00 -16.42
N ASP A 129 7.12 -13.70 -16.09
CA ASP A 129 7.87 -14.51 -17.05
C ASP A 129 7.00 -15.68 -17.57
N ASP A 130 6.25 -16.33 -16.68
CA ASP A 130 5.29 -17.38 -17.05
C ASP A 130 4.22 -16.83 -18.00
N ILE A 131 3.74 -15.60 -17.78
CA ILE A 131 2.79 -14.92 -18.67
C ILE A 131 3.43 -14.73 -20.05
N GLU A 132 4.64 -14.19 -20.12
CA GLU A 132 5.34 -13.95 -21.39
C GLU A 132 5.64 -15.24 -22.19
N THR A 133 5.81 -16.38 -21.51
CA THR A 133 5.94 -17.66 -22.23
C THR A 133 4.68 -18.07 -22.99
N GLY A 134 3.52 -17.48 -22.66
CA GLY A 134 2.23 -17.79 -23.28
C GLY A 134 1.64 -19.14 -22.86
N THR A 135 2.15 -19.74 -21.78
CA THR A 135 1.76 -21.10 -21.35
C THR A 135 0.68 -21.12 -20.27
N LEU A 136 0.33 -19.95 -19.72
CA LEU A 136 -0.65 -19.86 -18.64
C LEU A 136 -2.09 -19.89 -19.17
N SER A 137 -2.96 -20.52 -18.39
CA SER A 137 -4.41 -20.43 -18.51
C SER A 137 -4.97 -19.49 -17.43
N VAL A 138 -6.17 -18.95 -17.66
CA VAL A 138 -6.87 -18.08 -16.69
C VAL A 138 -7.24 -18.76 -15.37
N ASP A 139 -7.14 -20.09 -15.30
CA ASP A 139 -7.33 -20.89 -14.10
C ASP A 139 -6.03 -21.34 -13.44
N ALA A 140 -4.88 -20.79 -13.87
CA ALA A 140 -3.60 -21.02 -13.22
C ALA A 140 -3.65 -20.51 -11.76
N HIS A 141 -3.21 -21.36 -10.84
CA HIS A 141 -3.33 -21.15 -9.40
C HIS A 141 -2.38 -20.04 -8.89
N LEU A 142 -2.85 -19.11 -8.06
CA LEU A 142 -2.01 -17.96 -7.64
C LEU A 142 -0.81 -18.35 -6.76
N GLY A 143 -0.89 -19.48 -6.06
CA GLY A 143 0.15 -19.95 -5.14
C GLY A 143 -0.18 -19.63 -3.69
N TYR A 144 -0.42 -18.36 -3.35
CA TYR A 144 -0.83 -17.93 -1.99
C TYR A 144 -2.25 -18.37 -1.61
N SER A 145 -3.11 -18.66 -2.59
CA SER A 145 -4.45 -19.15 -2.35
C SER A 145 -4.48 -20.57 -1.79
N THR A 146 -5.51 -20.90 -1.02
CA THR A 146 -5.77 -22.25 -0.51
C THR A 146 -7.25 -22.64 -0.69
N ASN A 147 -7.60 -23.91 -0.53
CA ASN A 147 -9.00 -24.31 -0.35
C ASN A 147 -9.47 -24.23 1.10
N ASP A 148 -8.54 -24.12 2.04
CA ASP A 148 -8.82 -24.09 3.48
C ASP A 148 -9.18 -22.69 3.97
N PHE A 149 -9.60 -22.62 5.24
CA PHE A 149 -9.98 -21.39 5.95
C PHE A 149 -8.83 -20.82 6.82
N ASP A 150 -7.65 -21.42 6.77
CA ASP A 150 -6.50 -21.02 7.58
C ASP A 150 -6.09 -19.58 7.26
N PRO A 151 -5.99 -18.67 8.25
CA PRO A 151 -5.74 -17.26 8.03
C PRO A 151 -4.24 -16.94 8.06
N VAL A 152 -3.49 -17.44 7.09
CA VAL A 152 -2.03 -17.19 7.01
C VAL A 152 -1.77 -15.86 6.32
N ALA A 153 -1.06 -14.95 6.98
CA ALA A 153 -0.66 -13.65 6.44
C ALA A 153 0.27 -13.80 5.22
N ILE A 154 0.35 -12.76 4.39
CA ILE A 154 1.17 -12.79 3.17
C ILE A 154 2.53 -12.16 3.41
N ASP A 155 3.59 -12.92 3.13
CA ASP A 155 4.95 -12.42 3.03
C ASP A 155 5.27 -12.24 1.54
N GLY A 156 5.44 -10.97 1.13
CA GLY A 156 5.74 -10.57 -0.24
C GLY A 156 7.14 -10.95 -0.70
N ALA A 157 8.07 -11.22 0.22
CA ALA A 157 9.40 -11.75 -0.07
C ALA A 157 9.38 -13.29 -0.23
N ALA A 158 8.40 -13.97 0.34
CA ALA A 158 8.25 -15.41 0.22
C ALA A 158 7.70 -15.88 -1.13
N ARG A 159 7.88 -17.18 -1.40
CA ARG A 159 7.25 -17.89 -2.52
C ARG A 159 6.21 -18.86 -1.98
N TRP A 160 5.08 -18.95 -2.67
CA TRP A 160 3.88 -19.63 -2.20
C TRP A 160 3.44 -20.73 -3.17
N LEU A 161 3.05 -21.88 -2.63
CA LEU A 161 2.41 -22.97 -3.36
C LEU A 161 1.29 -23.56 -2.51
N ASP A 162 0.09 -23.68 -3.08
CA ASP A 162 -1.11 -24.22 -2.42
C ASP A 162 -1.39 -23.63 -1.02
N GLY A 163 -1.09 -22.34 -0.85
CA GLY A 163 -1.35 -21.55 0.35
C GLY A 163 -0.31 -21.65 1.46
N ALA A 164 0.83 -22.27 1.18
CA ALA A 164 1.97 -22.38 2.09
C ALA A 164 3.26 -21.87 1.45
N VAL A 165 4.18 -21.38 2.28
CA VAL A 165 5.53 -21.00 1.85
C VAL A 165 6.26 -22.23 1.31
N SER A 166 6.88 -22.11 0.14
CA SER A 166 7.49 -23.22 -0.59
C SER A 166 8.69 -22.78 -1.42
N THR A 167 9.68 -23.67 -1.50
CA THR A 167 10.85 -23.53 -2.38
C THR A 167 10.72 -24.38 -3.66
N ALA A 168 9.56 -25.00 -3.88
CA ALA A 168 9.30 -25.78 -5.06
C ALA A 168 9.39 -24.91 -6.34
N PRO A 169 9.75 -25.48 -7.51
CA PRO A 169 9.95 -24.71 -8.73
C PRO A 169 8.71 -23.92 -9.20
N ASP A 170 7.53 -24.43 -8.88
CA ASP A 170 6.21 -23.88 -9.20
C ASP A 170 5.67 -22.91 -8.13
N ALA A 171 6.39 -22.70 -7.03
CA ALA A 171 6.02 -21.71 -6.02
C ALA A 171 6.17 -20.29 -6.57
N ARG A 172 5.27 -19.38 -6.20
CA ARG A 172 5.14 -18.04 -6.81
C ARG A 172 5.33 -16.94 -5.78
N GLN A 173 6.08 -15.90 -6.11
CA GLN A 173 6.11 -14.69 -5.29
C GLN A 173 4.82 -13.90 -5.55
N VAL A 174 4.20 -13.40 -4.48
CA VAL A 174 2.90 -12.74 -4.55
C VAL A 174 2.91 -11.50 -3.66
N PHE A 175 2.59 -10.35 -4.24
CA PHE A 175 2.23 -9.14 -3.49
C PHE A 175 0.71 -8.93 -3.53
N VAL A 176 0.15 -8.29 -2.52
CA VAL A 176 -1.24 -7.78 -2.58
C VAL A 176 -1.24 -6.50 -3.41
N GLY A 177 -1.69 -6.63 -4.65
CA GLY A 177 -1.81 -5.53 -5.59
C GLY A 177 -3.25 -4.99 -5.59
N ALA A 178 -3.41 -3.70 -5.33
CA ALA A 178 -4.72 -3.06 -5.24
C ALA A 178 -4.72 -1.69 -5.89
N MET A 179 -5.92 -1.19 -6.22
CA MET A 179 -6.14 0.19 -6.61
C MET A 179 -7.02 0.86 -5.55
N LEU A 180 -6.54 1.94 -4.94
CA LEU A 180 -7.26 2.60 -3.84
C LEU A 180 -8.61 3.19 -4.30
N GLY A 181 -8.64 3.71 -5.53
CA GLY A 181 -9.83 4.23 -6.17
C GLY A 181 -9.57 4.55 -7.66
N TYR A 182 -10.60 4.92 -8.40
CA TYR A 182 -10.55 5.39 -9.77
C TYR A 182 -11.41 6.65 -9.85
N THR A 183 -10.83 7.81 -10.17
CA THR A 183 -11.58 9.09 -10.19
C THR A 183 -12.09 9.48 -11.58
N GLY A 184 -11.99 8.58 -12.56
CA GLY A 184 -12.53 8.81 -13.90
C GLY A 184 -14.03 8.47 -14.03
N GLU A 185 -14.49 8.36 -15.28
CA GLU A 185 -15.90 8.11 -15.61
C GLU A 185 -16.48 6.90 -14.85
N ARG A 186 -17.62 7.05 -14.17
CA ARG A 186 -18.29 6.00 -13.34
C ARG A 186 -17.43 5.43 -12.19
N GLY A 187 -16.28 6.04 -11.91
CA GLY A 187 -15.48 5.78 -10.73
C GLY A 187 -16.06 6.40 -9.47
N ASN A 188 -15.19 6.76 -8.54
CA ASN A 188 -15.51 7.51 -7.34
C ASN A 188 -15.15 8.98 -7.51
N THR A 189 -15.77 9.85 -6.71
CA THR A 189 -15.20 11.19 -6.50
C THR A 189 -13.95 11.09 -5.63
N ILE A 190 -13.09 12.11 -5.65
CA ILE A 190 -11.94 12.13 -4.74
C ILE A 190 -12.39 12.14 -3.27
N ASP A 191 -13.46 12.86 -2.92
CA ASP A 191 -14.02 12.88 -1.57
C ASP A 191 -14.48 11.49 -1.11
N GLU A 192 -15.13 10.71 -1.98
CA GLU A 192 -15.51 9.32 -1.68
C GLU A 192 -14.29 8.42 -1.41
N VAL A 193 -13.14 8.70 -2.03
CA VAL A 193 -11.87 8.00 -1.75
C VAL A 193 -11.23 8.49 -0.45
N ILE A 194 -11.30 9.78 -0.12
CA ILE A 194 -10.83 10.28 1.18
C ILE A 194 -11.67 9.70 2.32
N ASP A 195 -13.00 9.64 2.15
CA ASP A 195 -13.92 8.98 3.07
C ASP A 195 -13.62 7.48 3.20
N LEU A 196 -13.14 6.83 2.12
CA LEU A 196 -12.69 5.44 2.13
C LEU A 196 -11.48 5.26 3.05
N ILE A 197 -10.48 6.11 2.90
CA ILE A 197 -9.26 6.04 3.73
C ILE A 197 -9.65 6.18 5.21
N HIS A 198 -10.43 7.20 5.56
CA HIS A 198 -10.78 7.48 6.94
C HIS A 198 -11.64 6.37 7.57
N ARG A 199 -12.66 5.85 6.87
CA ARG A 199 -13.51 4.78 7.42
C ARG A 199 -12.76 3.47 7.58
N SER A 200 -11.84 3.16 6.67
CA SER A 200 -11.02 1.95 6.74
C SER A 200 -10.07 2.00 7.93
N VAL A 201 -9.33 3.09 8.09
CA VAL A 201 -8.44 3.29 9.25
C VAL A 201 -9.21 3.28 10.56
N ALA A 202 -10.38 3.94 10.62
CA ALA A 202 -11.20 3.97 11.82
C ALA A 202 -11.78 2.59 12.22
N SER A 203 -11.83 1.63 11.29
CA SER A 203 -12.33 0.29 11.56
C SER A 203 -11.30 -0.65 12.17
N ASP A 204 -10.01 -0.35 12.01
CA ASP A 204 -8.91 -1.25 12.38
C ASP A 204 -8.98 -1.69 13.85
N GLY A 205 -8.91 -3.01 14.07
CA GLY A 205 -8.93 -3.61 15.41
C GLY A 205 -10.21 -3.41 16.23
N THR A 206 -11.22 -2.71 15.69
CA THR A 206 -12.49 -2.46 16.40
C THR A 206 -13.33 -3.72 16.58
N ARG A 207 -13.12 -4.73 15.71
CA ARG A 207 -13.77 -6.05 15.71
C ARG A 207 -15.30 -5.92 15.81
N PRO A 208 -15.94 -5.13 14.94
CA PRO A 208 -17.32 -4.72 15.10
C PRO A 208 -18.30 -5.90 15.13
N ASP A 209 -19.42 -5.71 15.84
CA ASP A 209 -20.56 -6.63 15.78
C ASP A 209 -21.35 -6.42 14.49
N GLY A 210 -22.01 -7.47 14.01
CA GLY A 210 -22.86 -7.45 12.82
C GLY A 210 -22.86 -8.77 12.08
N THR A 211 -23.26 -8.74 10.82
CA THR A 211 -23.54 -9.94 10.02
C THR A 211 -22.88 -9.89 8.64
N PHE A 212 -22.28 -11.01 8.23
CA PHE A 212 -21.85 -11.23 6.84
C PHE A 212 -23.01 -11.82 6.03
N TYR A 213 -23.46 -11.11 5.00
CA TYR A 213 -24.63 -11.48 4.21
C TYR A 213 -24.23 -12.17 2.90
N PHE A 214 -24.73 -13.39 2.71
CA PHE A 214 -24.56 -14.19 1.50
C PHE A 214 -25.88 -14.21 0.72
N MET A 215 -25.90 -13.54 -0.43
CA MET A 215 -27.13 -13.31 -1.18
C MET A 215 -27.32 -14.42 -2.23
N ASN A 216 -28.30 -15.28 -2.02
CA ASN A 216 -28.63 -16.40 -2.90
C ASN A 216 -29.66 -15.95 -3.96
N ASN A 217 -29.18 -15.61 -5.16
CA ASN A 217 -30.02 -15.19 -6.27
C ASN A 217 -30.29 -16.37 -7.22
N GLU A 218 -31.21 -17.26 -6.86
CA GLU A 218 -31.55 -18.44 -7.66
C GLU A 218 -32.08 -18.10 -9.07
N GLY A 219 -32.58 -16.87 -9.27
CA GLY A 219 -33.06 -16.38 -10.56
C GLY A 219 -31.96 -16.12 -11.59
N ASP A 220 -30.68 -16.03 -11.17
CA ASP A 220 -29.52 -15.86 -12.05
C ASP A 220 -28.43 -16.90 -11.71
N ALA A 221 -28.62 -18.13 -12.17
CA ALA A 221 -27.69 -19.23 -11.93
C ALA A 221 -26.25 -18.93 -12.41
N ALA A 222 -26.06 -18.07 -13.41
CA ALA A 222 -24.74 -17.73 -13.91
C ALA A 222 -23.98 -16.83 -12.92
N ARG A 223 -24.67 -15.90 -12.25
CA ARG A 223 -24.08 -15.03 -11.22
C ARG A 223 -24.13 -15.62 -9.81
N ASN A 224 -24.91 -16.68 -9.61
CA ASN A 224 -25.09 -17.34 -8.32
C ASN A 224 -24.19 -18.59 -8.12
N VAL A 225 -23.16 -18.78 -8.96
CA VAL A 225 -22.27 -19.97 -8.90
C VAL A 225 -21.55 -20.15 -7.56
N ARG A 226 -21.39 -19.08 -6.77
CA ARG A 226 -20.73 -19.10 -5.46
C ARG A 226 -21.61 -19.66 -4.34
N ALA A 227 -22.93 -19.72 -4.54
CA ALA A 227 -23.89 -20.05 -3.49
C ALA A 227 -23.70 -21.45 -2.89
N VAL A 228 -23.14 -22.39 -3.67
CA VAL A 228 -22.82 -23.74 -3.20
C VAL A 228 -21.80 -23.76 -2.05
N GLU A 229 -21.02 -22.70 -1.88
CA GLU A 229 -19.99 -22.56 -0.83
C GLU A 229 -20.44 -21.67 0.34
N PHE A 230 -21.63 -21.07 0.29
CA PHE A 230 -22.14 -20.24 1.39
C PHE A 230 -22.28 -21.01 2.72
N PRO A 231 -22.80 -22.26 2.75
CA PRO A 231 -22.92 -22.99 4.01
C PRO A 231 -21.59 -23.20 4.73
N ASP A 232 -20.52 -23.50 4.00
CA ASP A 232 -19.18 -23.73 4.57
C ASP A 232 -18.60 -22.43 5.13
N ALA A 233 -18.78 -21.30 4.43
CA ALA A 233 -18.32 -19.99 4.90
C ALA A 233 -19.09 -19.54 6.15
N ILE A 234 -20.41 -19.76 6.21
CA ILE A 234 -21.23 -19.47 7.39
C ILE A 234 -20.81 -20.33 8.58
N ALA A 235 -20.53 -21.62 8.37
CA ALA A 235 -20.03 -22.50 9.41
C ALA A 235 -18.66 -22.04 9.94
N ALA A 236 -17.74 -21.65 9.06
CA ALA A 236 -16.44 -21.12 9.46
C ALA A 236 -16.59 -19.81 10.27
N LEU A 237 -17.45 -18.88 9.84
CA LEU A 237 -17.75 -17.68 10.63
C LEU A 237 -18.30 -18.00 12.02
N ALA A 238 -19.19 -18.99 12.14
CA ALA A 238 -19.72 -19.42 13.43
C ALA A 238 -18.62 -19.97 14.37
N THR A 239 -17.60 -20.65 13.84
CA THR A 239 -16.45 -21.09 14.65
C THR A 239 -15.60 -19.94 15.19
N LEU A 240 -15.61 -18.79 14.50
CA LEU A 240 -14.97 -17.54 14.93
C LEU A 240 -15.87 -16.70 15.86
N GLY A 241 -17.07 -17.20 16.21
CA GLY A 241 -18.06 -16.46 16.99
C GLY A 241 -18.73 -15.31 16.21
N ARG A 242 -18.70 -15.35 14.87
CA ARG A 242 -19.30 -14.35 13.98
C ARG A 242 -20.58 -14.87 13.33
N THR A 243 -21.43 -13.94 12.90
CA THR A 243 -22.71 -14.25 12.26
C THR A 243 -22.57 -14.18 10.74
N GLY A 244 -22.92 -15.28 10.07
CA GLY A 244 -23.16 -15.31 8.63
C GLY A 244 -24.62 -15.66 8.35
N GLU A 245 -25.28 -14.93 7.45
CA GLU A 245 -26.67 -15.18 7.06
C GLU A 245 -26.77 -15.34 5.55
N GLN A 246 -27.39 -16.42 5.10
CA GLN A 246 -27.82 -16.55 3.71
C GLN A 246 -29.24 -16.00 3.55
N ILE A 247 -29.45 -15.13 2.57
CA ILE A 247 -30.78 -14.59 2.22
C ILE A 247 -31.08 -14.87 0.76
N ASP A 248 -32.26 -15.42 0.47
CA ASP A 248 -32.78 -15.61 -0.89
C ASP A 248 -33.27 -14.28 -1.49
N ALA A 249 -32.32 -13.40 -1.82
CA ALA A 249 -32.55 -12.09 -2.42
C ALA A 249 -31.29 -11.61 -3.14
N ILE A 250 -31.36 -10.44 -3.79
CA ILE A 250 -30.20 -9.80 -4.43
C ILE A 250 -29.42 -8.93 -3.44
N MET A 251 -30.12 -8.21 -2.57
CA MET A 251 -29.55 -7.31 -1.56
C MET A 251 -30.15 -7.60 -0.17
N PRO A 252 -29.41 -7.39 0.93
CA PRO A 252 -29.91 -7.56 2.29
C PRO A 252 -30.74 -6.33 2.72
N LEU A 253 -31.83 -6.05 2.01
CA LEU A 253 -32.66 -4.88 2.31
C LEU A 253 -33.27 -4.97 3.71
N GLY A 254 -33.29 -3.85 4.43
CA GLY A 254 -33.76 -3.74 5.81
C GLY A 254 -32.73 -4.10 6.88
N ARG A 255 -31.47 -4.34 6.52
CA ARG A 255 -30.39 -4.75 7.44
C ARG A 255 -29.40 -3.61 7.70
N ASP A 256 -29.14 -3.27 8.94
CA ASP A 256 -28.31 -2.13 9.34
C ASP A 256 -26.92 -2.50 9.88
N ASP A 257 -26.53 -3.78 9.78
CA ASP A 257 -25.37 -4.38 10.43
C ASP A 257 -24.44 -5.14 9.46
N CYS A 258 -24.37 -4.73 8.18
CA CYS A 258 -23.64 -5.49 7.16
C CYS A 258 -22.10 -5.35 7.33
N LEU A 259 -21.45 -6.39 7.87
CA LEU A 259 -19.98 -6.53 7.93
C LEU A 259 -19.36 -6.97 6.59
N GLY A 260 -20.19 -7.53 5.72
CA GLY A 260 -19.82 -7.85 4.35
C GLY A 260 -21.01 -8.34 3.56
N ILE A 261 -20.97 -8.14 2.25
CA ILE A 261 -22.03 -8.56 1.34
C ILE A 261 -21.40 -9.29 0.16
N MET A 262 -21.81 -10.53 -0.06
CA MET A 262 -21.47 -11.29 -1.24
C MET A 262 -22.74 -11.57 -2.05
N THR A 263 -22.86 -10.97 -3.24
CA THR A 263 -24.03 -11.15 -4.11
C THR A 263 -23.68 -11.55 -5.54
N GLY A 264 -24.68 -11.91 -6.33
CA GLY A 264 -24.57 -12.25 -7.75
C GLY A 264 -25.69 -11.59 -8.53
N SER A 265 -25.42 -10.46 -9.17
CA SER A 265 -26.41 -9.73 -9.97
C SER A 265 -25.75 -8.74 -10.93
N ALA A 266 -26.37 -8.57 -12.09
CA ALA A 266 -26.05 -7.53 -13.06
C ALA A 266 -26.31 -6.12 -12.53
N ASN A 267 -27.41 -5.98 -11.80
CA ASN A 267 -27.96 -4.69 -11.36
C ASN A 267 -28.40 -4.77 -9.89
N PRO A 268 -27.49 -5.06 -8.94
CA PRO A 268 -27.79 -4.92 -7.53
C PRO A 268 -28.12 -3.45 -7.20
N ASP A 269 -29.13 -3.25 -6.37
CA ASP A 269 -29.54 -1.91 -5.91
C ASP A 269 -28.61 -1.46 -4.76
N ILE A 270 -27.35 -1.19 -5.09
CA ILE A 270 -26.29 -0.87 -4.12
C ILE A 270 -26.56 0.46 -3.41
N ASP A 271 -27.17 1.43 -4.08
CA ASP A 271 -27.40 2.76 -3.49
C ASP A 271 -28.67 2.83 -2.63
N ASN A 272 -29.23 1.67 -2.29
CA ASN A 272 -30.47 1.59 -1.53
C ASN A 272 -30.21 1.96 -0.06
N PRO A 273 -30.90 2.98 0.50
CA PRO A 273 -30.66 3.45 1.86
C PRO A 273 -31.27 2.55 2.95
N THR A 274 -31.93 1.45 2.59
CA THR A 274 -32.59 0.55 3.54
C THR A 274 -31.66 -0.52 4.10
N TYR A 275 -30.38 -0.51 3.71
CA TYR A 275 -29.36 -1.31 4.37
C TYR A 275 -28.14 -0.45 4.70
N THR A 276 -27.27 -0.92 5.59
CA THR A 276 -26.09 -0.16 6.01
C THR A 276 -24.87 -1.06 6.12
N LEU A 277 -23.79 -0.63 5.46
CA LEU A 277 -22.46 -1.23 5.60
C LEU A 277 -21.78 -0.66 6.84
N ILE A 278 -21.18 -1.54 7.63
CA ILE A 278 -20.35 -1.14 8.77
C ILE A 278 -18.95 -0.76 8.26
N PRO A 279 -18.29 0.28 8.83
CA PRO A 279 -16.91 0.61 8.49
C PRO A 279 -16.00 -0.62 8.56
N GLY A 280 -15.17 -0.83 7.54
CA GLY A 280 -14.36 -2.03 7.37
C GLY A 280 -15.00 -3.11 6.49
N ALA A 281 -16.27 -2.97 6.09
CA ALA A 281 -16.94 -4.01 5.32
C ALA A 281 -16.34 -4.24 3.93
N PHE A 282 -16.19 -5.51 3.56
CA PHE A 282 -15.93 -5.95 2.18
C PHE A 282 -17.26 -6.29 1.50
N ALA A 283 -17.54 -5.69 0.35
CA ALA A 283 -18.75 -5.98 -0.41
C ALA A 283 -18.43 -6.21 -1.88
N ASP A 284 -19.00 -7.26 -2.47
CA ASP A 284 -18.78 -7.60 -3.87
C ASP A 284 -20.03 -8.16 -4.55
N HIS A 285 -20.02 -8.11 -5.87
CA HIS A 285 -21.08 -8.69 -6.69
C HIS A 285 -20.49 -9.38 -7.93
N LEU A 286 -20.86 -10.65 -8.11
CA LEU A 286 -20.44 -11.40 -9.29
C LEU A 286 -21.23 -10.90 -10.50
N THR A 287 -20.56 -10.19 -11.40
CA THR A 287 -21.08 -9.84 -12.72
C THR A 287 -19.95 -9.51 -13.69
N SER A 288 -20.27 -9.50 -14.98
CA SER A 288 -19.37 -8.99 -16.00
C SER A 288 -19.14 -7.49 -15.80
N TYR A 289 -17.94 -6.99 -16.13
CA TYR A 289 -17.69 -5.54 -16.24
C TYR A 289 -17.90 -4.69 -14.98
N ALA A 290 -17.99 -5.28 -13.78
CA ALA A 290 -18.09 -4.54 -12.51
C ALA A 290 -16.92 -3.56 -12.31
N GLY A 291 -15.74 -3.87 -12.87
CA GLY A 291 -14.54 -3.02 -12.89
C GLY A 291 -14.22 -2.36 -14.23
N ARG A 292 -15.14 -2.43 -15.20
CA ARG A 292 -14.97 -1.78 -16.50
C ARG A 292 -15.75 -0.47 -16.50
N PHE A 293 -15.07 0.62 -16.22
CA PHE A 293 -15.70 1.92 -15.97
C PHE A 293 -16.13 2.68 -17.25
N ASN A 294 -15.51 2.40 -18.39
CA ASN A 294 -15.83 3.00 -19.69
C ASN A 294 -17.10 2.45 -20.39
N THR A 295 -17.98 1.79 -19.66
CA THR A 295 -19.29 1.32 -20.15
C THR A 295 -20.34 1.47 -19.05
N ASP A 296 -21.58 1.78 -19.42
CA ASP A 296 -22.74 1.82 -18.50
C ASP A 296 -23.38 0.44 -18.26
N SER A 297 -22.90 -0.62 -18.91
CA SER A 297 -23.41 -1.97 -18.69
C SER A 297 -23.00 -2.49 -17.31
N GLN A 298 -23.98 -3.02 -16.57
CA GLN A 298 -23.87 -3.53 -15.20
C GLN A 298 -23.48 -2.44 -14.19
N VAL A 299 -23.90 -2.63 -12.94
CA VAL A 299 -23.52 -1.73 -11.84
C VAL A 299 -22.02 -1.81 -11.59
N LYS A 300 -21.39 -0.68 -11.25
CA LYS A 300 -19.94 -0.59 -11.01
C LYS A 300 -19.61 -0.83 -9.57
N MET A 301 -18.46 -1.47 -9.35
CA MET A 301 -17.97 -1.77 -8.01
C MET A 301 -17.67 -0.51 -7.18
N SER A 302 -17.39 0.63 -7.84
CA SER A 302 -17.22 1.93 -7.19
C SER A 302 -18.43 2.35 -6.35
N ARG A 303 -19.64 1.86 -6.67
CA ARG A 303 -20.83 2.13 -5.87
C ARG A 303 -20.77 1.51 -4.47
N TRP A 304 -20.08 0.38 -4.28
CA TRP A 304 -19.85 -0.18 -2.95
C TRP A 304 -19.01 0.77 -2.09
N ILE A 305 -17.98 1.37 -2.67
CA ILE A 305 -17.13 2.38 -2.00
C ILE A 305 -17.95 3.63 -1.71
N ALA A 306 -18.75 4.11 -2.65
CA ALA A 306 -19.65 5.25 -2.43
C ALA A 306 -20.69 4.99 -1.32
N ASN A 307 -21.11 3.73 -1.14
CA ASN A 307 -22.07 3.33 -0.11
C ASN A 307 -21.40 2.82 1.19
N GLY A 308 -20.10 3.08 1.40
CA GLY A 308 -19.42 2.87 2.68
C GLY A 308 -18.61 1.59 2.84
N ALA A 309 -18.45 0.75 1.81
CA ALA A 309 -17.55 -0.40 1.87
C ALA A 309 -16.08 0.05 1.93
N SER A 310 -15.24 -0.68 2.66
CA SER A 310 -13.77 -0.48 2.69
C SER A 310 -13.03 -1.18 1.55
N GLY A 311 -13.71 -2.11 0.87
CA GLY A 311 -13.16 -2.75 -0.33
C GLY A 311 -14.21 -3.48 -1.14
N SER A 312 -13.89 -3.69 -2.40
CA SER A 312 -14.67 -4.46 -3.37
C SER A 312 -13.72 -5.08 -4.39
N LEU A 313 -14.25 -5.96 -5.24
CA LEU A 313 -13.51 -6.50 -6.38
C LEU A 313 -14.43 -6.66 -7.59
N GLY A 314 -13.88 -6.47 -8.79
CA GLY A 314 -14.66 -6.61 -10.02
C GLY A 314 -13.83 -6.78 -11.29
N ALA A 315 -14.47 -7.35 -12.31
CA ALA A 315 -13.79 -7.68 -13.57
C ALA A 315 -13.70 -6.46 -14.51
N VAL A 316 -12.50 -6.17 -15.03
CA VAL A 316 -12.24 -5.08 -15.99
C VAL A 316 -12.59 -5.45 -17.45
N GLN A 317 -12.82 -6.74 -17.70
CA GLN A 317 -13.30 -7.32 -18.96
C GLN A 317 -14.32 -8.41 -18.65
N GLU A 318 -15.09 -8.85 -19.66
CA GLU A 318 -15.95 -10.04 -19.61
C GLU A 318 -15.22 -11.19 -18.91
N PRO A 319 -15.75 -11.68 -17.79
CA PRO A 319 -15.27 -12.87 -17.14
C PRO A 319 -16.13 -14.07 -17.49
N CYS A 320 -15.51 -15.23 -17.52
CA CYS A 320 -16.21 -16.49 -17.31
C CYS A 320 -16.43 -16.67 -15.81
N ASN A 321 -17.58 -17.18 -15.40
CA ASN A 321 -17.99 -17.37 -14.01
C ASN A 321 -17.28 -18.54 -13.31
N TYR A 322 -15.99 -18.75 -13.60
CA TYR A 322 -15.17 -19.70 -12.88
C TYR A 322 -15.04 -19.25 -11.43
N ARG A 323 -15.45 -20.09 -10.48
CA ARG A 323 -15.48 -19.73 -9.06
C ARG A 323 -14.13 -19.24 -8.54
N GLY A 324 -13.03 -19.87 -8.98
CA GLY A 324 -11.67 -19.48 -8.58
C GLY A 324 -11.20 -18.12 -9.10
N LYS A 325 -11.90 -17.53 -10.08
CA LYS A 325 -11.61 -16.18 -10.63
C LYS A 325 -12.19 -15.08 -9.73
N PHE A 326 -13.23 -15.37 -8.96
CA PHE A 326 -13.87 -14.43 -8.04
C PHE A 326 -13.48 -14.74 -6.60
N PRO A 327 -13.60 -13.77 -5.67
CA PRO A 327 -13.53 -14.04 -4.25
C PRO A 327 -14.52 -15.13 -3.89
N ARG A 328 -13.99 -16.24 -3.37
CA ARG A 328 -14.80 -17.34 -2.85
C ARG A 328 -15.44 -16.91 -1.53
N PRO A 329 -16.61 -17.46 -1.14
CA PRO A 329 -17.31 -17.08 0.10
C PRO A 329 -16.46 -17.09 1.37
N LYS A 330 -15.41 -17.91 1.40
CA LYS A 330 -14.44 -17.97 2.50
C LYS A 330 -13.71 -16.66 2.78
N VAL A 331 -13.68 -15.71 1.83
CA VAL A 331 -13.08 -14.37 2.04
C VAL A 331 -13.56 -13.73 3.34
N HIS A 332 -14.85 -13.83 3.67
CA HIS A 332 -15.40 -13.25 4.88
C HIS A 332 -14.91 -13.94 6.15
N ALA A 333 -14.75 -15.26 6.13
CA ALA A 333 -14.19 -16.00 7.26
C ALA A 333 -12.68 -15.70 7.41
N SER A 334 -11.91 -15.70 6.33
CA SER A 334 -10.49 -15.33 6.35
C SER A 334 -10.27 -13.90 6.86
N TYR A 335 -11.13 -12.96 6.45
CA TYR A 335 -11.09 -11.58 6.95
C TYR A 335 -11.49 -11.49 8.43
N ALA A 336 -12.55 -12.19 8.84
CA ALA A 336 -13.01 -12.25 10.22
C ALA A 336 -12.01 -12.90 11.19
N SER A 337 -11.11 -13.76 10.68
CA SER A 337 -10.01 -14.34 11.45
C SER A 337 -8.90 -13.34 11.77
N GLY A 338 -8.89 -12.17 11.12
CA GLY A 338 -7.95 -11.09 11.42
C GLY A 338 -6.95 -10.75 10.31
N LEU A 339 -6.99 -11.42 9.14
CA LEU A 339 -6.23 -10.95 7.97
C LEU A 339 -6.66 -9.54 7.57
N THR A 340 -5.79 -8.80 6.90
CA THR A 340 -6.21 -7.59 6.19
C THR A 340 -7.23 -7.94 5.09
N LEU A 341 -8.01 -6.94 4.67
CA LEU A 341 -8.98 -7.10 3.60
C LEU A 341 -8.29 -7.59 2.31
N GLY A 342 -7.14 -6.99 1.99
CA GLY A 342 -6.36 -7.36 0.80
C GLY A 342 -5.88 -8.80 0.85
N GLU A 343 -5.26 -9.23 1.96
CA GLU A 343 -4.85 -10.62 2.16
C GLU A 343 -6.01 -11.58 2.06
N ALA A 344 -7.13 -11.29 2.74
CA ALA A 344 -8.31 -12.15 2.71
C ALA A 344 -8.85 -12.32 1.28
N VAL A 345 -8.89 -11.24 0.49
CA VAL A 345 -9.33 -11.30 -0.91
C VAL A 345 -8.37 -12.11 -1.77
N VAL A 346 -7.06 -11.84 -1.70
CA VAL A 346 -6.06 -12.55 -2.50
C VAL A 346 -5.98 -14.03 -2.11
N ARG A 347 -6.06 -14.34 -0.81
CA ARG A 347 -6.08 -15.71 -0.29
C ARG A 347 -7.34 -16.50 -0.68
N ALA A 348 -8.46 -15.79 -0.88
CA ALA A 348 -9.72 -16.36 -1.31
C ALA A 348 -9.85 -16.50 -2.84
N GLY A 349 -9.11 -15.71 -3.62
CA GLY A 349 -9.01 -15.83 -5.07
C GLY A 349 -8.08 -16.98 -5.46
N THR A 350 -8.61 -18.06 -6.03
CA THR A 350 -7.80 -19.26 -6.34
C THR A 350 -6.87 -19.07 -7.54
N PHE A 351 -7.26 -18.24 -8.50
CA PHE A 351 -6.52 -18.06 -9.75
C PHE A 351 -5.74 -16.74 -9.76
N ILE A 352 -4.75 -16.67 -10.63
CA ILE A 352 -4.07 -15.40 -10.94
C ILE A 352 -5.12 -14.34 -11.34
N PRO A 353 -5.13 -13.14 -10.72
CA PRO A 353 -6.23 -12.19 -10.81
C PRO A 353 -6.15 -11.31 -12.07
N PHE A 354 -5.77 -11.87 -13.23
CA PHE A 354 -5.49 -11.15 -14.48
C PHE A 354 -6.43 -9.96 -14.74
N GLN A 355 -7.73 -10.23 -14.73
CA GLN A 355 -8.80 -9.26 -15.06
C GLN A 355 -9.56 -8.74 -13.84
N MET A 356 -9.14 -9.08 -12.62
CA MET A 356 -9.88 -8.83 -11.39
C MET A 356 -9.24 -7.71 -10.59
N LEU A 357 -9.87 -6.54 -10.60
CA LEU A 357 -9.37 -5.37 -9.88
C LEU A 357 -9.81 -5.43 -8.42
N LEU A 358 -8.86 -5.66 -7.51
CA LEU A 358 -9.05 -5.36 -6.08
C LEU A 358 -9.07 -3.85 -5.90
N TYR A 359 -10.13 -3.34 -5.30
CA TYR A 359 -10.47 -1.92 -5.27
C TYR A 359 -10.83 -1.48 -3.86
N GLY A 360 -10.19 -0.44 -3.34
CA GLY A 360 -10.37 0.04 -1.97
C GLY A 360 -9.07 0.00 -1.15
N ASP A 361 -9.19 0.04 0.18
CA ASP A 361 -8.02 0.02 1.08
C ASP A 361 -7.68 -1.45 1.46
N PRO A 362 -6.58 -2.02 0.92
CA PRO A 362 -6.21 -3.39 1.19
C PRO A 362 -5.66 -3.60 2.61
N LEU A 363 -5.21 -2.56 3.31
CA LEU A 363 -4.67 -2.63 4.67
C LEU A 363 -5.77 -2.60 5.74
N THR A 364 -7.03 -2.44 5.35
CA THR A 364 -8.19 -2.47 6.26
C THR A 364 -8.18 -3.75 7.07
N ARG A 365 -8.13 -3.65 8.40
CA ARG A 365 -7.92 -4.81 9.29
C ARG A 365 -8.86 -4.77 10.49
N ALA A 366 -10.15 -4.70 10.17
CA ALA A 366 -11.21 -4.45 11.15
C ALA A 366 -11.28 -5.53 12.26
N PHE A 367 -10.94 -6.78 11.93
CA PHE A 367 -11.09 -7.91 12.85
C PHE A 367 -9.79 -8.35 13.55
N THR A 368 -8.66 -7.69 13.25
CA THR A 368 -7.35 -8.05 13.79
C THR A 368 -7.24 -7.74 15.27
N HIS A 369 -6.62 -8.63 16.04
CA HIS A 369 -6.28 -8.37 17.44
C HIS A 369 -4.95 -7.60 17.51
N ILE A 370 -4.97 -6.32 17.11
CA ILE A 370 -3.77 -5.47 17.01
C ILE A 370 -3.05 -5.43 18.37
N PRO A 371 -1.78 -5.86 18.46
CA PRO A 371 -0.96 -5.68 19.64
C PRO A 371 -0.87 -4.22 20.09
N ASP A 372 -0.88 -4.00 21.40
CA ASP A 372 -0.56 -2.72 22.01
C ASP A 372 0.95 -2.70 22.31
N VAL A 373 1.67 -1.68 21.83
CA VAL A 373 3.14 -1.63 21.85
C VAL A 373 3.62 -0.35 22.53
N GLU A 374 4.53 -0.52 23.49
CA GLU A 374 5.14 0.56 24.24
C GLU A 374 6.67 0.42 24.26
N VAL A 375 7.37 1.55 24.29
CA VAL A 375 8.83 1.59 24.50
C VAL A 375 9.12 2.60 25.63
N PRO A 376 8.95 2.22 26.92
CA PRO A 376 8.93 3.18 28.02
C PRO A 376 10.25 3.93 28.26
N ASP A 377 11.37 3.33 27.85
CA ASP A 377 12.73 3.86 27.96
C ASP A 377 13.24 4.46 26.64
N PHE A 378 12.35 4.78 25.69
CA PHE A 378 12.73 5.36 24.41
C PHE A 378 13.53 6.68 24.57
N PRO A 379 14.66 6.88 23.85
CA PRO A 379 15.48 8.08 24.00
C PRO A 379 14.75 9.36 23.56
N VAL A 380 14.67 10.35 24.45
CA VAL A 380 14.05 11.67 24.17
C VAL A 380 15.05 12.82 24.01
N ALA A 381 16.30 12.63 24.46
CA ALA A 381 17.38 13.58 24.27
C ALA A 381 18.17 13.23 23.00
N PRO A 382 18.91 14.20 22.41
CA PRO A 382 19.83 13.90 21.32
C PRO A 382 20.75 12.73 21.66
N ALA A 383 20.78 11.75 20.76
CA ALA A 383 21.47 10.48 20.92
C ALA A 383 22.82 10.50 20.19
N THR A 384 23.83 9.89 20.82
CA THR A 384 25.19 9.80 20.28
C THR A 384 25.76 8.41 20.55
N GLY A 385 26.45 7.81 19.58
CA GLY A 385 27.01 6.46 19.71
C GLY A 385 25.92 5.39 19.81
N VAL A 386 26.09 4.42 20.73
CA VAL A 386 25.16 3.30 20.89
C VAL A 386 24.10 3.63 21.92
N VAL A 387 22.82 3.48 21.55
CA VAL A 387 21.66 3.61 22.44
C VAL A 387 20.91 2.29 22.55
N GLN A 388 20.26 2.07 23.69
CA GLN A 388 19.45 0.89 23.95
C GLN A 388 18.08 1.31 24.49
N PHE A 389 17.04 0.63 24.05
CA PHE A 389 15.66 0.80 24.53
C PHE A 389 14.91 -0.53 24.38
N SER A 390 13.92 -0.73 25.24
CA SER A 390 13.29 -2.01 25.49
C SER A 390 11.82 -1.98 25.08
N PRO A 391 11.42 -2.71 24.04
CA PRO A 391 10.02 -2.79 23.66
C PRO A 391 9.23 -3.67 24.63
N GLN A 392 7.95 -3.34 24.79
CA GLN A 392 6.95 -4.11 25.50
C GLN A 392 5.70 -4.17 24.63
N ALA A 393 5.03 -5.31 24.61
CA ALA A 393 3.76 -5.41 23.92
C ALA A 393 2.82 -6.43 24.57
N THR A 394 1.53 -6.24 24.33
CA THR A 394 0.49 -7.19 24.70
C THR A 394 -0.48 -7.39 23.54
N THR A 395 -1.09 -8.57 23.44
CA THR A 395 -2.17 -8.84 22.48
C THR A 395 -3.44 -9.20 23.21
N THR A 396 -4.57 -8.81 22.62
CA THR A 396 -5.91 -9.23 23.10
C THR A 396 -6.37 -10.52 22.43
N HIS A 397 -5.55 -11.13 21.58
CA HIS A 397 -5.87 -12.42 20.96
C HIS A 397 -5.96 -13.51 22.04
N PRO A 398 -7.02 -14.34 22.05
CA PRO A 398 -7.31 -15.24 23.18
C PRO A 398 -6.28 -16.36 23.36
N THR A 399 -5.54 -16.70 22.32
CA THR A 399 -4.59 -17.82 22.32
C THR A 399 -3.21 -17.48 21.77
N ALA A 400 -2.97 -16.22 21.38
CA ALA A 400 -1.67 -15.81 20.84
C ALA A 400 -0.86 -15.04 21.88
N SER A 401 0.45 -15.01 21.71
CA SER A 401 1.41 -14.26 22.49
C SER A 401 2.31 -13.46 21.56
N ILE A 402 2.93 -12.39 22.07
CA ILE A 402 3.93 -11.65 21.27
C ILE A 402 5.13 -12.55 21.01
N GLU A 403 5.48 -12.74 19.74
CA GLU A 403 6.57 -13.59 19.27
C GLU A 403 7.86 -12.80 19.06
N SER A 404 7.74 -11.62 18.44
CA SER A 404 8.89 -10.85 17.98
C SER A 404 8.63 -9.35 17.96
N PHE A 405 9.73 -8.60 17.88
CA PHE A 405 9.76 -7.17 17.68
C PHE A 405 10.74 -6.82 16.57
N ASP A 406 10.34 -5.93 15.67
CA ASP A 406 11.16 -5.36 14.61
C ASP A 406 11.40 -3.88 14.90
N LEU A 407 12.65 -3.44 14.77
CA LEU A 407 13.06 -2.04 14.82
C LEU A 407 13.30 -1.53 13.40
N LEU A 408 12.50 -0.56 12.97
CA LEU A 408 12.70 0.15 11.71
C LEU A 408 13.15 1.59 11.99
N VAL A 409 14.11 2.09 11.21
CA VAL A 409 14.56 3.49 11.24
C VAL A 409 14.43 4.07 9.84
N ASP A 410 13.67 5.18 9.73
CA ASP A 410 13.26 5.79 8.45
C ASP A 410 12.72 4.75 7.43
N GLY A 411 11.93 3.77 7.91
CA GLY A 411 11.31 2.71 7.11
C GLY A 411 12.21 1.52 6.77
N VAL A 412 13.47 1.50 7.22
CA VAL A 412 14.39 0.37 6.96
C VAL A 412 14.50 -0.50 8.20
N LEU A 413 14.35 -1.82 8.06
CA LEU A 413 14.58 -2.78 9.14
C LEU A 413 16.04 -2.76 9.58
N VAL A 414 16.27 -2.49 10.87
CA VAL A 414 17.59 -2.40 11.50
C VAL A 414 17.89 -3.65 12.33
N GLU A 415 16.93 -4.12 13.12
CA GLU A 415 17.11 -5.25 14.02
C GLU A 415 15.77 -5.94 14.32
N SER A 416 15.78 -7.28 14.42
CA SER A 416 14.65 -8.09 14.89
C SER A 416 15.05 -8.85 16.14
N ILE A 417 14.22 -8.82 17.18
CA ILE A 417 14.45 -9.51 18.45
C ILE A 417 13.20 -10.29 18.89
N THR A 418 13.38 -11.34 19.69
CA THR A 418 12.25 -12.02 20.35
C THR A 418 12.00 -11.50 21.76
N SER A 419 13.04 -10.94 22.40
CA SER A 419 12.97 -10.34 23.74
C SER A 419 14.22 -9.52 24.03
N GLY A 420 14.14 -8.64 25.02
CA GLY A 420 15.27 -7.79 25.45
C GLY A 420 15.28 -6.42 24.77
N PRO A 421 16.36 -5.64 24.94
CA PRO A 421 16.47 -4.32 24.34
C PRO A 421 16.99 -4.39 22.89
N PHE A 422 16.57 -3.43 22.07
CA PHE A 422 17.27 -3.12 20.82
C PHE A 422 18.59 -2.42 21.10
N THR A 423 19.55 -2.56 20.18
CA THR A 423 20.82 -1.84 20.21
C THR A 423 21.03 -1.06 18.93
N LEU A 424 20.80 0.25 18.98
CA LEU A 424 20.96 1.14 17.83
C LEU A 424 22.31 1.86 17.88
N ASP A 425 23.19 1.57 16.91
CA ASP A 425 24.41 2.35 16.68
C ASP A 425 24.10 3.58 15.82
N THR A 426 23.93 4.73 16.47
CA THR A 426 23.60 5.99 15.79
C THR A 426 24.73 6.49 14.89
N ALA A 427 25.97 5.99 15.01
CA ALA A 427 27.08 6.38 14.13
C ALA A 427 26.87 5.94 12.67
N THR A 428 25.91 5.04 12.43
CA THR A 428 25.47 4.61 11.10
C THR A 428 24.42 5.54 10.48
N LEU A 429 23.87 6.47 11.27
CA LEU A 429 22.85 7.42 10.87
C LEU A 429 23.47 8.82 10.64
N GLY A 430 22.77 9.65 9.87
CA GLY A 430 23.07 11.07 9.79
C GLY A 430 22.74 11.78 11.11
N ASP A 431 23.25 13.00 11.30
CA ASP A 431 22.79 13.84 12.41
C ASP A 431 21.36 14.35 12.12
N GLY A 432 20.60 14.68 13.16
CA GLY A 432 19.27 15.26 13.06
C GLY A 432 18.16 14.25 13.30
N HIS A 433 16.98 14.52 12.74
CA HIS A 433 15.76 13.79 13.06
C HIS A 433 15.63 12.50 12.25
N HIS A 434 15.33 11.39 12.92
CA HIS A 434 15.07 10.07 12.33
C HIS A 434 13.76 9.50 12.88
N GLU A 435 12.91 8.98 12.01
CA GLU A 435 11.72 8.22 12.44
C GLU A 435 12.16 6.85 12.97
N VAL A 436 11.53 6.40 14.05
CA VAL A 436 11.73 5.07 14.61
C VAL A 436 10.38 4.39 14.78
N GLN A 437 10.25 3.18 14.22
CA GLN A 437 9.11 2.32 14.44
C GLN A 437 9.57 1.05 15.16
N VAL A 438 8.83 0.66 16.20
CA VAL A 438 8.93 -0.66 16.81
C VAL A 438 7.63 -1.39 16.51
N VAL A 439 7.73 -2.49 15.79
CA VAL A 439 6.60 -3.34 15.41
C VAL A 439 6.64 -4.59 16.26
N ALA A 440 5.54 -4.93 16.94
CA ALA A 440 5.43 -6.18 17.71
C ALA A 440 4.44 -7.12 17.01
N ARG A 441 4.81 -8.38 16.82
CA ARG A 441 4.00 -9.41 16.14
C ARG A 441 3.58 -10.50 17.11
N ASP A 442 2.37 -11.01 16.97
CA ASP A 442 1.93 -12.20 17.69
C ASP A 442 2.23 -13.51 16.94
N ASP A 443 2.21 -14.63 17.66
CA ASP A 443 2.47 -15.99 17.15
C ASP A 443 1.26 -16.64 16.46
N SER A 444 0.22 -15.85 16.11
CA SER A 444 -0.90 -16.37 15.32
C SER A 444 -0.52 -16.47 13.84
N PRO A 445 -1.18 -17.33 13.04
CA PRO A 445 -0.94 -17.37 11.59
C PRO A 445 -1.21 -16.06 10.85
N VAL A 446 -2.00 -15.16 11.46
CA VAL A 446 -2.28 -13.81 10.95
C VAL A 446 -1.11 -12.87 11.20
N GLU A 447 -0.18 -13.23 12.09
CA GLU A 447 1.00 -12.43 12.45
C GLU A 447 0.61 -10.99 12.81
N ALA A 448 -0.46 -10.85 13.60
CA ALA A 448 -1.07 -9.56 13.87
C ALA A 448 -0.03 -8.62 14.49
N ALA A 449 0.19 -7.44 13.87
CA ALA A 449 1.15 -6.49 14.39
C ALA A 449 0.59 -5.14 14.83
N GLY A 450 1.15 -4.69 15.95
CA GLY A 450 0.98 -3.37 16.51
C GLY A 450 2.27 -2.58 16.41
N ARG A 451 2.20 -1.26 16.59
CA ARG A 451 3.38 -0.41 16.45
C ARG A 451 3.45 0.69 17.49
N PHE A 452 4.68 1.00 17.88
CA PHE A 452 5.08 2.25 18.49
C PHE A 452 5.83 3.08 17.44
N VAL A 453 5.40 4.31 17.18
CA VAL A 453 6.06 5.24 16.25
C VAL A 453 6.51 6.46 17.03
N SER A 454 7.80 6.80 16.90
CA SER A 454 8.40 7.97 17.53
C SER A 454 9.56 8.49 16.68
N SER A 455 10.31 9.46 17.21
CA SER A 455 11.48 10.02 16.54
C SER A 455 12.65 10.13 17.49
N ILE A 456 13.84 9.81 16.99
CA ILE A 456 15.10 10.07 17.69
C ILE A 456 15.84 11.22 16.99
N THR A 457 16.48 12.09 17.78
CA THR A 457 17.43 13.08 17.24
C THR A 457 18.84 12.54 17.43
N VAL A 458 19.61 12.43 16.35
CA VAL A 458 21.02 11.98 16.37
C VAL A 458 21.95 13.20 16.36
N ASP A 459 23.00 13.19 17.17
CA ASP A 459 23.98 14.29 17.26
C ASP A 459 25.42 13.78 17.40
N ASN A 460 25.91 13.08 16.38
CA ASN A 460 27.26 12.54 16.38
C ASN A 460 28.31 13.57 15.96
N MET A 461 27.93 14.60 15.21
CA MET A 461 28.84 15.57 14.61
C MET A 461 28.46 17.03 14.88
N SER A 462 27.45 17.31 15.73
CA SER A 462 26.93 18.66 15.99
C SER A 462 26.49 19.39 14.71
N ARG A 463 26.01 18.62 13.73
CA ARG A 463 25.33 19.15 12.54
C ARG A 463 23.84 19.19 12.79
N SER A 464 23.18 20.13 12.15
CA SER A 464 21.72 20.27 12.23
C SER A 464 21.21 20.90 10.94
N VAL A 465 19.93 20.67 10.66
CA VAL A 465 19.21 21.37 9.61
C VAL A 465 17.78 21.62 10.06
N THR A 466 17.26 22.79 9.73
CA THR A 466 15.90 23.21 10.00
C THR A 466 15.23 23.55 8.68
N LEU A 467 13.96 23.15 8.53
CA LEU A 467 13.10 23.48 7.41
C LEU A 467 11.90 24.25 7.96
N THR A 468 11.60 25.39 7.38
CA THR A 468 10.46 26.23 7.78
C THR A 468 9.72 26.74 6.53
N PRO A 469 8.54 26.18 6.21
CA PRO A 469 7.70 26.72 5.15
C PRO A 469 7.13 28.07 5.58
N SER A 470 6.90 28.97 4.62
CA SER A 470 6.33 30.30 4.88
C SER A 470 4.86 30.26 5.31
N ILE A 471 4.18 29.15 5.04
CA ILE A 471 2.79 28.88 5.43
C ILE A 471 2.70 27.47 6.02
N THR A 472 1.73 27.26 6.90
CA THR A 472 1.36 25.93 7.42
C THR A 472 -0.01 25.48 6.92
N GLN A 473 -0.76 26.38 6.26
CA GLN A 473 -2.06 26.15 5.64
C GLN A 473 -2.15 27.03 4.39
N GLY A 474 -2.76 26.52 3.32
CA GLY A 474 -2.91 27.23 2.04
C GLY A 474 -3.77 26.46 1.05
N ASP A 475 -3.66 26.80 -0.23
CA ASP A 475 -4.31 26.11 -1.34
C ASP A 475 -3.33 25.80 -2.50
N LEU A 476 -3.80 25.08 -3.51
CA LEU A 476 -2.95 24.64 -4.64
C LEU A 476 -2.46 25.77 -5.56
N ASP A 477 -2.96 26.99 -5.43
CA ASP A 477 -2.52 28.16 -6.19
C ASP A 477 -1.40 28.93 -5.46
N ASP A 478 -1.11 28.59 -4.21
CA ASP A 478 -0.04 29.20 -3.43
C ASP A 478 1.37 28.86 -3.94
N VAL A 479 2.30 29.78 -3.65
CA VAL A 479 3.74 29.54 -3.73
C VAL A 479 4.31 29.55 -2.32
N VAL A 480 4.80 28.41 -1.88
CA VAL A 480 5.39 28.22 -0.55
C VAL A 480 6.86 28.55 -0.61
N SER A 481 7.33 29.53 0.16
CA SER A 481 8.76 29.76 0.36
C SER A 481 9.28 28.79 1.42
N LEU A 482 10.13 27.86 1.02
CA LEU A 482 10.76 26.89 1.91
C LEU A 482 12.11 27.42 2.37
N ASN A 483 12.20 27.76 3.66
CA ASN A 483 13.42 28.31 4.26
C ASN A 483 14.20 27.20 4.94
N VAL A 484 15.49 27.11 4.64
CA VAL A 484 16.40 26.13 5.26
C VAL A 484 17.57 26.83 5.93
N VAL A 485 17.96 26.32 7.10
CA VAL A 485 19.18 26.71 7.81
C VAL A 485 19.83 25.47 8.38
N ALA A 486 21.07 25.23 7.98
CA ALA A 486 21.90 24.12 8.39
C ALA A 486 23.19 24.59 9.08
N THR A 487 23.75 23.74 9.94
CA THR A 487 24.99 23.98 10.67
C THR A 487 26.05 22.96 10.27
N GLY A 488 27.27 23.43 9.96
CA GLY A 488 28.40 22.60 9.58
C GLY A 488 28.97 22.99 8.22
N PRO A 489 29.98 22.24 7.71
CA PRO A 489 30.51 22.42 6.37
C PRO A 489 29.55 21.77 5.35
N ILE A 490 28.48 22.49 5.02
CA ILE A 490 27.42 22.04 4.12
C ILE A 490 27.76 22.43 2.69
N ASP A 491 27.61 21.47 1.77
CA ASP A 491 27.72 21.67 0.34
C ASP A 491 26.40 22.21 -0.21
N HIS A 492 25.29 21.51 0.03
CA HIS A 492 23.94 21.92 -0.35
C HIS A 492 22.88 21.31 0.59
N VAL A 493 21.63 21.79 0.48
CA VAL A 493 20.46 21.26 1.20
C VAL A 493 19.38 20.86 0.19
N GLU A 494 18.93 19.62 0.26
CA GLU A 494 17.79 19.09 -0.51
C GLU A 494 16.51 19.17 0.34
N ILE A 495 15.37 19.45 -0.28
CA ILE A 495 14.06 19.44 0.36
C ILE A 495 13.21 18.37 -0.31
N LEU A 496 12.67 17.46 0.50
CA LEU A 496 12.03 16.22 0.05
C LEU A 496 10.57 16.15 0.47
N GLN A 497 9.73 15.63 -0.42
CA GLN A 497 8.40 15.09 -0.12
C GLN A 497 8.46 13.57 -0.30
N GLY A 498 8.33 12.80 0.78
CA GLY A 498 8.70 11.38 0.75
C GLY A 498 10.17 11.23 0.37
N ALA A 499 10.45 10.46 -0.69
CA ALA A 499 11.79 10.30 -1.26
C ALA A 499 12.08 11.22 -2.47
N ARG A 500 11.11 12.05 -2.88
CA ARG A 500 11.21 12.94 -4.05
C ARG A 500 11.80 14.28 -3.64
N VAL A 501 12.89 14.70 -4.27
CA VAL A 501 13.44 16.06 -4.11
C VAL A 501 12.53 17.04 -4.84
N VAL A 502 12.04 18.06 -4.12
CA VAL A 502 11.14 19.10 -4.66
C VAL A 502 11.80 20.47 -4.78
N ALA A 503 12.93 20.68 -4.09
CA ALA A 503 13.75 21.88 -4.16
C ALA A 503 15.15 21.61 -3.59
N SER A 504 16.12 22.46 -3.94
CA SER A 504 17.49 22.43 -3.40
C SER A 504 18.05 23.84 -3.21
N VAL A 505 18.98 23.98 -2.26
CA VAL A 505 19.67 25.23 -1.91
C VAL A 505 21.18 24.98 -1.87
N ASP A 506 21.95 25.79 -2.58
CA ASP A 506 23.41 25.79 -2.46
C ASP A 506 23.86 26.32 -1.08
N GLY A 507 24.79 25.61 -0.46
CA GLY A 507 25.35 25.95 0.84
C GLY A 507 24.41 25.68 2.01
N ALA A 508 24.71 26.32 3.15
CA ALA A 508 24.08 25.99 4.44
C ALA A 508 22.73 26.67 4.70
N SER A 509 22.29 27.63 3.88
CA SER A 509 21.04 28.35 4.13
C SER A 509 20.49 29.04 2.90
N GLY A 510 19.16 29.09 2.78
CA GLY A 510 18.49 29.78 1.69
C GLY A 510 16.98 29.66 1.78
N ALA A 511 16.29 30.31 0.84
CA ALA A 511 14.85 30.25 0.70
C ALA A 511 14.51 29.94 -0.77
N VAL A 512 13.69 28.93 -1.01
CA VAL A 512 13.30 28.50 -2.36
C VAL A 512 11.78 28.50 -2.49
N PRO A 513 11.22 29.16 -3.51
CA PRO A 513 9.80 29.08 -3.79
C PRO A 513 9.43 27.75 -4.44
N VAL A 514 8.42 27.07 -3.91
CA VAL A 514 7.83 25.84 -4.48
C VAL A 514 6.34 26.06 -4.66
N SER A 515 5.80 25.70 -5.84
CA SER A 515 4.36 25.75 -6.06
C SER A 515 3.65 24.68 -5.24
N ALA A 516 2.62 25.07 -4.49
CA ALA A 516 1.76 24.16 -3.74
C ALA A 516 1.15 23.08 -4.64
N HIS A 517 0.87 23.41 -5.91
CA HIS A 517 0.40 22.44 -6.89
C HIS A 517 1.30 21.21 -7.07
N LEU A 518 2.62 21.37 -6.99
CA LEU A 518 3.58 20.26 -7.14
C LEU A 518 3.55 19.31 -5.93
N LEU A 519 3.18 19.83 -4.76
CA LEU A 519 3.10 19.08 -3.52
C LEU A 519 1.78 18.28 -3.41
N GLY A 520 0.76 18.68 -4.15
CA GLY A 520 -0.59 18.11 -4.05
C GLY A 520 -1.35 18.60 -2.82
N ALA A 521 -2.65 18.29 -2.77
CA ALA A 521 -3.52 18.72 -1.67
C ALA A 521 -3.38 17.80 -0.44
N GLY A 522 -4.01 18.19 0.67
CA GLY A 522 -4.02 17.47 1.93
C GLY A 522 -2.78 17.73 2.80
N PRO A 523 -2.52 16.83 3.78
CA PRO A 523 -1.40 16.98 4.70
C PRO A 523 -0.08 16.65 3.99
N VAL A 524 0.64 17.68 3.55
CA VAL A 524 1.97 17.56 2.97
C VAL A 524 3.01 17.49 4.08
N VAL A 525 3.90 16.51 4.00
CA VAL A 525 5.05 16.37 4.90
C VAL A 525 6.35 16.56 4.11
N LEU A 526 7.16 17.54 4.52
CA LEU A 526 8.45 17.86 3.92
C LEU A 526 9.59 17.64 4.91
N ARG A 527 10.76 17.22 4.42
CA ARG A 527 12.01 17.15 5.21
C ARG A 527 13.14 17.80 4.44
N ALA A 528 14.08 18.43 5.15
CA ALA A 528 15.33 18.88 4.56
C ALA A 528 16.46 17.89 4.88
N ARG A 529 17.30 17.64 3.89
CA ARG A 529 18.53 16.85 3.98
C ARG A 529 19.70 17.76 3.64
N ALA A 530 20.51 18.12 4.63
CA ALA A 530 21.74 18.87 4.41
C ALA A 530 22.88 17.89 4.08
N VAL A 531 23.51 18.04 2.92
CA VAL A 531 24.65 17.23 2.50
C VAL A 531 25.93 17.99 2.80
N GLY A 532 26.80 17.40 3.63
CA GLY A 532 28.10 17.95 3.96
C GLY A 532 29.10 17.82 2.81
N VAL A 533 30.15 18.65 2.81
CA VAL A 533 31.30 18.52 1.86
C VAL A 533 32.04 17.18 1.96
N ASP A 534 31.75 16.40 3.00
CA ASP A 534 32.27 15.04 3.22
C ASP A 534 31.27 13.94 2.77
N GLY A 535 30.18 14.31 2.11
CA GLY A 535 29.12 13.41 1.64
C GLY A 535 28.17 12.90 2.73
N ARG A 536 28.34 13.32 4.00
CA ARG A 536 27.45 12.90 5.09
C ARG A 536 26.21 13.78 5.17
N ALA A 537 25.06 13.16 5.37
CA ALA A 537 23.78 13.84 5.47
C ALA A 537 23.42 14.22 6.91
N SER A 538 22.62 15.27 7.06
CA SER A 538 21.88 15.60 8.27
C SER A 538 20.41 15.89 7.95
N TRP A 539 19.49 15.56 8.83
CA TRP A 539 18.05 15.55 8.55
C TRP A 539 17.27 16.51 9.45
N SER A 540 16.32 17.25 8.88
CA SER A 540 15.44 18.11 9.65
C SER A 540 14.31 17.31 10.27
N ALA A 541 13.74 17.84 11.34
CA ALA A 541 12.39 17.44 11.72
C ALA A 541 11.42 17.67 10.54
N PRO A 542 10.35 16.87 10.40
CA PRO A 542 9.33 17.08 9.39
C PRO A 542 8.67 18.46 9.54
N ALA A 543 8.44 19.13 8.42
CA ALA A 543 7.62 20.32 8.32
C ALA A 543 6.31 19.97 7.61
N THR A 544 5.18 20.39 8.16
CA THR A 544 3.86 20.07 7.62
C THR A 544 3.16 21.30 7.04
N ILE A 545 2.42 21.09 5.96
CA ILE A 545 1.57 22.08 5.31
C ILE A 545 0.25 21.40 4.98
N ASP A 546 -0.87 22.01 5.34
CA ASP A 546 -2.19 21.52 4.93
C ASP A 546 -2.68 22.34 3.73
N LEU A 547 -2.91 21.69 2.59
CA LEU A 547 -3.27 22.35 1.33
C LEU A 547 -4.70 21.99 0.89
N ASP A 548 -5.56 22.99 0.74
CA ASP A 548 -6.92 22.80 0.27
C ASP A 548 -6.95 22.37 -1.22
N PRO A 549 -7.72 21.32 -1.59
CA PRO A 549 -7.88 20.91 -2.98
C PRO A 549 -8.64 21.92 -3.86
N ALA A 550 -9.41 22.86 -3.29
CA ALA A 550 -10.19 23.83 -4.03
C ALA A 550 -9.30 24.94 -4.63
N ARG A 551 -9.05 24.88 -5.95
CA ARG A 551 -8.39 25.97 -6.69
C ARG A 551 -9.28 27.20 -6.82
N VAL A 552 -8.76 28.38 -6.50
CA VAL A 552 -9.46 29.67 -6.65
C VAL A 552 -9.12 30.35 -7.99
N GLY A 553 -8.07 29.88 -8.68
CA GLY A 553 -7.61 30.34 -9.98
C GLY A 553 -6.35 31.20 -9.89
N GLY A 554 -5.27 30.76 -10.54
CA GLY A 554 -4.00 31.47 -10.68
C GLY A 554 -3.04 30.67 -11.56
N GLY A 555 -2.20 31.35 -12.36
CA GLY A 555 -1.25 30.67 -13.24
C GLY A 555 -0.14 29.97 -12.45
N SER A 556 0.08 28.69 -12.73
CA SER A 556 1.20 27.92 -12.16
C SER A 556 2.52 28.49 -12.69
N SER A 557 3.29 29.20 -11.87
CA SER A 557 4.73 29.27 -12.15
C SER A 557 5.32 27.88 -11.95
N ALA A 558 6.00 27.38 -12.97
CA ALA A 558 6.70 26.10 -12.91
C ALA A 558 7.66 26.06 -11.71
N PRO A 559 7.85 24.89 -11.08
CA PRO A 559 8.86 24.72 -10.05
C PRO A 559 10.27 24.94 -10.61
N ILE A 560 11.17 25.43 -9.77
CA ILE A 560 12.58 25.58 -10.10
C ILE A 560 13.38 24.72 -9.11
N ALA A 561 13.75 23.52 -9.52
CA ALA A 561 14.75 22.73 -8.82
C ALA A 561 15.96 22.65 -9.75
N PHE A 562 17.07 23.23 -9.30
CA PHE A 562 18.20 23.54 -10.17
C PHE A 562 19.15 22.35 -10.34
N ASP A 563 19.25 21.45 -9.36
CA ASP A 563 20.05 20.22 -9.38
C ASP A 563 19.61 19.27 -8.23
N TYR A 564 19.89 17.96 -8.32
CA TYR A 564 19.71 16.99 -7.22
C TYR A 564 20.71 15.81 -7.28
N GLU A 565 20.99 15.17 -6.15
CA GLU A 565 21.86 14.00 -6.06
C GLU A 565 21.10 12.78 -5.51
N ARG A 566 21.34 11.58 -6.06
CA ARG A 566 20.76 10.34 -5.54
C ARG A 566 21.81 9.24 -5.47
N THR A 567 21.94 8.63 -4.29
CA THR A 567 22.73 7.42 -4.11
C THR A 567 21.89 6.20 -4.49
N VAL A 568 22.39 5.38 -5.39
CA VAL A 568 21.74 4.16 -5.88
C VAL A 568 22.71 2.98 -5.86
N LEU A 569 22.20 1.77 -5.81
CA LEU A 569 22.97 0.54 -5.98
C LEU A 569 23.49 0.48 -7.42
N ASP A 570 24.76 0.11 -7.57
CA ASP A 570 25.49 0.11 -8.85
C ASP A 570 24.94 -0.87 -9.90
N ASN A 571 24.14 -1.84 -9.46
CA ASN A 571 23.60 -2.91 -10.29
C ASN A 571 22.07 -2.96 -10.35
N ARG A 572 21.36 -1.99 -9.76
CA ARG A 572 19.88 -1.98 -9.72
C ARG A 572 19.29 -0.81 -10.50
N PRO A 573 18.18 -1.01 -11.22
CA PRO A 573 17.45 0.10 -11.84
C PRO A 573 16.92 1.05 -10.76
N PHE A 574 16.75 2.33 -11.09
CA PHE A 574 16.14 3.30 -10.22
C PHE A 574 15.22 4.24 -11.00
N VAL A 575 14.21 4.79 -10.33
CA VAL A 575 13.33 5.80 -10.92
C VAL A 575 14.00 7.18 -10.78
N LEU A 576 14.28 7.80 -11.92
CA LEU A 576 14.74 9.19 -12.00
C LEU A 576 13.53 10.11 -11.86
N GLU A 577 13.28 10.59 -10.64
CA GLU A 577 12.23 11.57 -10.35
C GLU A 577 12.79 12.97 -10.67
N LEU A 578 12.38 13.57 -11.80
CA LEU A 578 12.82 14.92 -12.14
C LEU A 578 12.11 15.94 -11.23
N PRO A 579 12.84 16.86 -10.58
CA PRO A 579 12.28 17.73 -9.56
C PRO A 579 11.43 18.89 -10.17
N ALA A 580 11.45 19.06 -11.49
CA ALA A 580 10.53 19.88 -12.29
C ALA A 580 10.59 19.46 -13.78
N THR A 581 9.86 20.15 -14.65
CA THR A 581 9.99 20.00 -16.11
C THR A 581 11.45 20.18 -16.54
N TYR A 582 12.09 19.09 -16.93
CA TYR A 582 13.34 19.12 -17.68
C TYR A 582 12.98 19.49 -19.13
N LEU A 583 13.24 20.74 -19.50
CA LEU A 583 12.81 21.29 -20.80
C LEU A 583 13.70 20.86 -21.96
N ASP A 584 14.86 20.29 -21.66
CA ASP A 584 15.84 19.80 -22.63
C ASP A 584 15.63 18.31 -22.93
N ASP A 585 16.33 17.77 -23.93
CA ASP A 585 16.28 16.33 -24.24
C ASP A 585 16.93 15.55 -23.11
N LEU A 586 16.26 14.53 -22.55
CA LEU A 586 16.81 13.65 -21.50
C LEU A 586 18.18 13.06 -21.86
N GLY A 587 18.50 12.91 -23.15
CA GLY A 587 19.84 12.50 -23.62
C GLY A 587 20.95 13.52 -23.38
N GLU A 588 20.61 14.77 -23.05
CA GLU A 588 21.54 15.84 -22.65
C GLU A 588 21.80 15.87 -21.14
N ALA A 589 21.07 15.07 -20.35
CA ALA A 589 21.31 14.97 -18.92
C ALA A 589 22.69 14.36 -18.66
N THR A 590 23.56 15.07 -17.95
CA THR A 590 24.86 14.56 -17.52
C THR A 590 24.70 13.72 -16.26
N TYR A 591 24.99 12.43 -16.36
CA TYR A 591 25.17 11.54 -15.22
C TYR A 591 26.68 11.35 -14.99
N THR A 592 27.13 11.51 -13.74
CA THR A 592 28.53 11.33 -13.33
C THR A 592 28.71 10.17 -12.40
#